data_AF-A0A2V2EV63-F1
#
_entry.id   AF-A0A2V2EV63-F1
#
_cell.length_a   1.000
_cell.length_b   1.000
_cell.length_c   1.000
_cell.angle_alpha   90.00
_cell.angle_beta   90.00
_cell.angle_gamma   90.00
#
_symmetry.space_group_name_H-M   'P 1'
#
loop_
_entity.id
_entity.type
_entity.pdbx_description
1 polymer ?
#
loop_
_entity_poly.entity_id
_entity_poly.type
_entity_poly.pdbx_seq_one_letter_code
_entity_poly.pdbx_strand_id
1 'polypeptide(L)'
;MREVVLCPSCSAALLAGAREERGPVRRCPACGMAIEDYRRTGLVGCAECYRYFRRELLPAVRDLQGSVTHTGKTPGADAGENYELLLERARLRTHMEQCLLKGDDAEAERLREQIKALNAAIRGERV
;
A
#
# COMPACT_ATOMS: atom_id res chain seq x y z
N MET A 1 19.18 -32.98 25.14
CA MET A 1 17.77 -32.54 24.95
C MET A 1 17.22 -32.24 26.33
N ARG A 2 17.00 -30.96 26.67
CA ARG A 2 16.42 -30.57 27.97
C ARG A 2 14.91 -30.50 27.79
N GLU A 3 14.18 -31.47 28.34
CA GLU A 3 12.73 -31.36 28.48
C GLU A 3 12.41 -30.29 29.52
N VAL A 4 11.73 -29.23 29.08
CA VAL A 4 11.25 -28.17 29.96
C VAL A 4 10.00 -28.69 30.64
N VAL A 5 10.15 -29.21 31.85
CA VAL A 5 9.01 -29.59 32.70
C VAL A 5 8.46 -28.32 33.35
N LEU A 6 7.39 -27.77 32.77
CA LEU A 6 6.65 -26.66 33.38
C LEU A 6 5.88 -27.15 34.60
N CYS A 7 5.88 -26.38 35.69
CA CYS A 7 5.12 -26.72 36.88
C CYS A 7 3.60 -26.60 36.64
N PRO A 8 2.75 -27.23 37.47
CA PRO A 8 1.30 -27.27 37.26
C PRO A 8 0.65 -25.88 37.18
N SER A 9 1.18 -24.89 37.89
CA SER A 9 0.68 -23.51 37.84
C SER A 9 1.11 -22.77 36.56
N CYS A 10 2.34 -22.99 36.07
CA CYS A 10 2.80 -22.44 34.79
C CYS A 10 2.09 -23.11 33.59
N SER A 11 1.86 -24.42 33.66
CA SER A 11 1.08 -25.17 32.66
C SER A 11 -0.38 -24.72 32.64
N ALA A 12 -1.00 -24.54 33.82
CA ALA A 12 -2.35 -24.01 33.93
C ALA A 12 -2.46 -22.57 33.42
N ALA A 13 -1.47 -21.71 33.68
CA ALA A 13 -1.45 -20.35 33.15
C ALA A 13 -1.33 -20.32 31.62
N LEU A 14 -0.50 -21.20 31.04
CA LEU A 14 -0.35 -21.33 29.58
C LEU A 14 -1.66 -21.79 28.92
N LEU A 15 -2.36 -22.76 29.53
CA LEU A 15 -3.63 -23.28 29.04
C LEU A 15 -4.81 -22.33 29.30
N ALA A 16 -4.77 -21.55 30.38
CA ALA A 16 -5.79 -20.54 30.71
C ALA A 16 -5.79 -19.38 29.71
N GLY A 17 -4.63 -19.02 29.14
CA GLY A 17 -4.51 -18.03 28.06
C GLY A 17 -4.97 -18.54 26.68
N ALA A 18 -5.28 -19.84 26.54
CA ALA A 18 -5.63 -20.47 25.27
C ALA A 18 -7.15 -20.57 25.03
N ARG A 19 -7.96 -19.72 25.68
CA ARG A 19 -9.37 -19.55 25.28
C ARG A 19 -9.44 -18.51 24.18
N GLU A 20 -9.19 -18.96 22.95
CA GLU A 20 -9.46 -18.17 21.77
C GLU A 20 -10.98 -18.03 21.64
N GLU A 21 -11.50 -16.87 22.03
CA GLU A 21 -12.88 -16.48 21.74
C GLU A 21 -13.06 -16.50 20.23
N ARG A 22 -13.63 -17.61 19.72
CA ARG A 22 -14.02 -17.72 18.32
C ARG A 22 -15.21 -16.81 18.12
N GLY A 23 -14.92 -15.56 17.76
CA GLY A 23 -15.91 -14.63 17.24
C GLY A 23 -16.70 -15.27 16.09
N PRO A 24 -17.85 -14.71 15.73
CA PRO A 24 -18.73 -15.29 14.72
C PRO A 24 -17.96 -15.63 13.45
N VAL A 25 -18.08 -16.88 13.00
CA VAL A 25 -17.41 -17.42 11.80
C VAL A 25 -17.78 -16.56 10.61
N ARG A 26 -16.84 -15.72 10.15
CA ARG A 26 -17.07 -14.83 9.02
C ARG A 26 -16.97 -15.62 7.73
N ARG A 27 -18.08 -15.70 7.00
CA ARG A 27 -18.19 -16.39 5.72
C ARG A 27 -18.39 -15.40 4.58
N CYS A 28 -17.81 -15.70 3.43
CA CYS A 28 -18.05 -14.93 2.21
C CYS A 28 -19.51 -15.16 1.77
N PRO A 29 -20.31 -14.11 1.53
CA PRO A 29 -21.69 -14.29 1.08
C PRO A 29 -21.82 -14.79 -0.37
N ALA A 30 -20.76 -14.70 -1.18
CA ALA A 30 -20.78 -15.17 -2.56
C ALA A 30 -20.45 -16.66 -2.72
N CYS A 31 -19.45 -17.18 -1.99
CA CYS A 31 -19.01 -18.58 -2.12
C CYS A 31 -19.09 -19.41 -0.83
N GLY A 32 -19.48 -18.82 0.31
CA GLY A 32 -19.65 -19.52 1.59
C GLY A 32 -18.35 -19.86 2.35
N MET A 33 -17.19 -19.59 1.75
CA MET A 33 -15.88 -19.86 2.36
C MET A 33 -15.71 -19.11 3.69
N ALA A 34 -15.18 -19.78 4.71
CA ALA A 34 -14.89 -19.16 6.01
C ALA A 34 -13.47 -18.56 6.03
N ILE A 35 -13.25 -17.54 6.86
CA ILE A 35 -11.92 -16.94 7.00
C ILE A 35 -10.87 -17.93 7.53
N GLU A 36 -11.28 -18.90 8.34
CA GLU A 36 -10.43 -19.96 8.87
C GLU A 36 -9.90 -20.87 7.76
N ASP A 37 -10.68 -21.06 6.69
CA ASP A 37 -10.23 -21.84 5.53
C ASP A 37 -9.09 -21.13 4.79
N TYR A 38 -9.16 -19.80 4.67
CA TYR A 38 -8.04 -19.00 4.15
C TYR A 38 -6.83 -19.08 5.06
N ARG A 39 -6.99 -18.98 6.39
CA ARG A 39 -5.86 -19.09 7.33
C ARG A 39 -5.15 -20.44 7.25
N ARG A 40 -5.90 -21.51 6.96
CA ARG A 40 -5.35 -22.87 6.83
C ARG A 40 -4.70 -23.13 5.47
N THR A 41 -5.28 -22.61 4.39
CA THR A 41 -4.87 -22.97 3.01
C THR A 41 -4.05 -21.88 2.32
N GLY A 42 -4.13 -20.64 2.79
CA GLY A 42 -3.58 -19.46 2.12
C GLY A 42 -4.33 -19.05 0.84
N LEU A 43 -5.43 -19.72 0.50
CA LEU A 43 -6.16 -19.52 -0.75
C LEU A 43 -7.53 -18.90 -0.50
N VAL A 44 -8.01 -18.11 -1.46
CA VAL A 44 -9.37 -17.54 -1.44
C VAL A 44 -10.22 -18.16 -2.55
N GLY A 45 -11.52 -18.32 -2.29
CA GLY A 45 -12.42 -19.05 -3.19
C GLY A 45 -12.98 -18.23 -4.36
N CYS A 46 -13.20 -16.93 -4.21
CA CYS A 46 -13.73 -16.08 -5.28
C CYS A 46 -13.24 -14.63 -5.17
N ALA A 47 -13.51 -13.81 -6.19
CA ALA A 47 -13.10 -12.40 -6.22
C ALA A 47 -13.68 -11.59 -5.04
N GLU A 48 -14.90 -11.91 -4.62
CA GLU A 48 -15.60 -11.20 -3.57
C GLU A 48 -14.95 -11.41 -2.19
N CYS A 49 -14.20 -12.51 -2.00
CA CYS A 49 -13.41 -12.74 -0.78
C CYS A 49 -12.39 -11.63 -0.52
N TYR A 50 -11.82 -11.00 -1.55
CA TYR A 50 -10.89 -9.87 -1.38
C TYR A 50 -11.54 -8.64 -0.73
N ARG A 51 -12.86 -8.47 -0.89
CA ARG A 51 -13.61 -7.36 -0.32
C ARG A 51 -14.03 -7.67 1.12
N TYR A 52 -14.64 -8.82 1.35
CA TYR A 52 -15.14 -9.21 2.68
C TYR A 52 -14.04 -9.50 3.70
N PHE A 53 -12.94 -10.12 3.27
CA PHE A 53 -11.82 -10.49 4.14
C PHE A 53 -10.64 -9.53 3.99
N ARG A 54 -10.89 -8.30 3.54
CA ARG A 54 -9.85 -7.32 3.24
C ARG A 54 -8.89 -7.13 4.42
N ARG A 55 -9.39 -7.02 5.66
CA ARG A 55 -8.54 -6.74 6.82
C ARG A 55 -7.53 -7.85 7.08
N GLU A 56 -7.91 -9.09 6.83
CA GLU A 56 -7.09 -10.28 7.04
C GLU A 56 -6.17 -10.57 5.84
N LEU A 57 -6.62 -10.24 4.63
CA LEU A 57 -5.85 -10.46 3.41
C LEU A 57 -4.75 -9.40 3.22
N LEU A 58 -5.01 -8.15 3.61
CA LEU A 58 -4.09 -7.04 3.35
C LEU A 58 -2.67 -7.24 3.89
N PRO A 59 -2.45 -7.75 5.12
CA PRO A 59 -1.10 -8.03 5.61
C PRO A 59 -0.37 -9.02 4.71
N ALA A 60 -0.98 -10.17 4.41
CA ALA A 60 -0.37 -11.18 3.55
C ALA A 60 -0.11 -10.66 2.12
N VAL A 61 -1.04 -9.87 1.58
CA VAL A 61 -0.89 -9.20 0.29
C VAL A 61 0.31 -8.24 0.31
N ARG A 62 0.45 -7.44 1.37
CA ARG A 62 1.59 -6.53 1.53
C ARG A 62 2.91 -7.29 1.67
N ASP A 63 2.94 -8.36 2.44
CA ASP A 63 4.16 -9.14 2.67
C ASP A 63 4.64 -9.82 1.39
N LEU A 64 3.70 -10.30 0.54
CA LEU A 64 4.02 -10.97 -0.72
C LEU A 64 4.30 -10.00 -1.87
N GLN A 65 3.54 -8.91 -1.98
CA GLN A 65 3.56 -7.99 -3.13
C GLN A 65 4.25 -6.65 -2.84
N GLY A 66 4.61 -6.36 -1.59
CA GLY A 66 5.21 -5.09 -1.14
C GLY A 66 4.22 -3.92 -0.98
N SER A 67 3.09 -3.95 -1.69
CA SER A 67 2.06 -2.91 -1.63
C SER A 67 0.65 -3.51 -1.70
N VAL A 68 -0.31 -2.84 -1.07
CA VAL A 68 -1.74 -3.20 -1.14
C VAL A 68 -2.50 -2.43 -2.22
N THR A 69 -1.80 -1.55 -2.93
CA THR A 69 -2.34 -0.73 -4.01
C THR A 69 -1.52 -0.97 -5.27
N HIS A 70 -2.19 -1.40 -6.34
CA HIS A 70 -1.58 -1.49 -7.66
C HIS A 70 -1.51 -0.08 -8.28
N THR A 71 -0.32 0.52 -8.34
CA THR A 71 -0.13 1.87 -8.91
C THR A 71 0.06 1.88 -10.43
N GLY A 72 0.12 0.71 -11.07
CA GLY A 72 0.45 0.57 -12.49
C GLY A 72 1.86 0.02 -12.67
N LYS A 73 2.30 -0.11 -13.93
CA LYS A 73 3.74 -0.11 -14.23
C LYS A 73 4.26 1.29 -13.96
N THR A 74 4.57 1.57 -12.71
CA THR A 74 5.51 2.60 -12.33
C THR A 74 6.89 1.95 -12.44
N PRO A 75 7.90 2.54 -13.10
CA PRO A 75 9.26 2.05 -12.97
C PRO A 75 9.63 2.14 -11.48
N GLY A 76 9.54 1.03 -10.77
CA GLY A 76 9.50 0.99 -9.32
C GLY A 76 10.69 0.20 -8.78
N ALA A 77 11.80 0.91 -8.62
CA ALA A 77 12.90 0.70 -7.67
C ALA A 77 14.05 1.68 -7.99
N ASP A 78 14.20 2.04 -9.28
CA ASP A 78 15.22 2.93 -9.85
C ASP A 78 14.70 4.36 -10.17
N ALA A 79 13.60 4.79 -9.53
CA ALA A 79 13.24 6.21 -9.51
C ALA A 79 14.15 6.90 -8.48
N GLY A 80 15.46 7.01 -8.70
CA GLY A 80 16.07 7.72 -9.83
C GLY A 80 16.17 9.17 -9.38
N GLU A 81 17.35 9.78 -9.45
CA GLU A 81 17.79 11.08 -8.89
C GLU A 81 16.78 12.26 -8.97
N ASN A 82 15.71 12.10 -9.73
CA ASN A 82 14.74 13.10 -10.14
C ASN A 82 13.36 13.00 -9.44
N TYR A 83 13.17 12.16 -8.40
CA TYR A 83 11.87 12.06 -7.69
C TYR A 83 11.40 13.42 -7.15
N GLU A 84 12.28 14.15 -6.45
CA GLU A 84 11.99 15.49 -5.94
C GLU A 84 11.64 16.47 -7.07
N LEU A 85 12.32 16.37 -8.21
CA LEU A 85 12.05 17.19 -9.39
C LEU A 85 10.66 16.91 -9.99
N LEU A 86 10.22 15.65 -9.97
CA LEU A 86 8.89 15.26 -10.45
C LEU A 86 7.78 15.81 -9.54
N LEU A 87 7.99 15.80 -8.23
CA LEU A 87 7.06 16.37 -7.26
C LEU A 87 6.97 17.89 -7.41
N GLU A 88 8.11 18.57 -7.57
CA GLU A 88 8.16 20.01 -7.77
C GLU A 88 7.49 20.43 -9.09
N ARG A 89 7.74 19.69 -10.18
CA ARG A 89 7.05 19.91 -11.45
C ARG A 89 5.53 19.81 -11.31
N ALA A 90 5.02 18.88 -10.50
CA ALA A 90 3.59 18.75 -10.26
C ALA A 90 3.02 19.97 -9.52
N ARG A 91 3.74 20.49 -8.52
CA ARG A 91 3.34 21.71 -7.79
C ARG A 91 3.29 22.93 -8.71
N LEU A 92 4.33 23.14 -9.53
CA LEU A 92 4.37 24.27 -10.45
C LEU A 92 3.28 24.20 -11.52
N ARG A 93 2.91 23.01 -11.99
CA ARG A 93 1.76 22.84 -12.90
C ARG A 93 0.46 23.32 -12.26
N THR A 94 0.18 22.88 -11.04
CA THR A 94 -1.01 23.32 -10.30
C THR A 94 -1.02 24.82 -10.10
N HIS A 95 0.15 25.42 -9.77
CA HIS A 95 0.25 26.87 -9.60
C HIS A 95 0.04 27.63 -10.91
N MET A 96 0.61 27.14 -12.01
CA MET A 96 0.43 27.73 -13.34
C MET A 96 -1.04 27.73 -13.77
N GLU A 97 -1.76 26.62 -13.54
CA GLU A 97 -3.19 26.53 -13.81
C GLU A 97 -4.00 27.55 -12.99
N GLN A 98 -3.60 27.78 -11.73
CA GLN A 98 -4.22 28.82 -10.89
C GLN A 98 -3.93 30.24 -11.40
N CYS A 99 -2.73 30.52 -11.90
CA CYS A 99 -2.38 31.82 -12.49
C CYS A 99 -3.20 32.07 -13.77
N LEU A 100 -3.34 31.06 -14.64
CA LEU A 100 -4.18 31.15 -15.84
C LEU A 100 -5.65 31.42 -15.49
N LEU A 101 -6.20 30.77 -14.47
CA LEU A 101 -7.55 31.03 -13.99
C LEU A 101 -7.74 32.45 -13.44
N LYS A 102 -6.68 33.04 -12.88
CA LYS A 102 -6.69 34.41 -12.36
C LYS A 102 -6.39 35.47 -13.43
N GLY A 103 -6.07 35.06 -14.66
CA GLY A 103 -5.68 35.96 -15.76
C GLY A 103 -4.27 36.55 -15.61
N ASP A 104 -3.40 35.91 -14.83
CA ASP A 104 -2.00 36.32 -14.69
C ASP A 104 -1.12 35.55 -15.69
N ASP A 105 -1.16 36.01 -16.95
CA ASP A 105 -0.44 35.38 -18.06
C ASP A 105 1.08 35.51 -17.91
N ALA A 106 1.56 36.55 -17.24
CA ALA A 106 2.98 36.78 -17.02
C ALA A 106 3.58 35.76 -16.05
N GLU A 107 2.92 35.53 -14.91
CA GLU A 107 3.38 34.51 -13.94
C GLU A 107 3.16 33.09 -14.49
N ALA A 108 2.09 32.86 -15.26
CA ALA A 108 1.89 31.58 -15.94
C ALA A 108 3.02 31.26 -16.93
N GLU A 109 3.47 32.23 -17.72
CA GLU A 109 4.58 32.05 -18.66
C GLU A 109 5.90 31.78 -17.94
N ARG A 110 6.15 32.48 -16.81
CA ARG A 110 7.31 32.20 -15.95
C ARG A 110 7.29 30.76 -15.42
N LEU A 111 6.14 30.29 -14.93
CA LEU A 111 5.98 28.93 -14.43
C LEU A 111 6.14 27.89 -15.55
N ARG A 112 5.72 28.19 -16.79
CA ARG A 112 5.99 27.33 -17.95
C ARG A 112 7.47 27.14 -18.20
N GLU A 113 8.25 28.22 -18.19
CA GLU A 113 9.70 28.13 -18.37
C GLU A 113 10.38 27.38 -17.22
N GLN A 114 9.92 27.52 -15.98
CA GLN A 114 10.42 26.71 -14.85
C GLN A 114 10.10 25.22 -15.02
N ILE A 115 8.88 24.88 -15.47
CA ILE A 115 8.49 23.49 -15.77
C ILE A 115 9.34 22.93 -16.91
N LYS A 116 9.65 23.74 -17.92
CA LYS A 116 10.53 23.36 -19.04
C LYS A 116 11.95 23.06 -18.55
N ALA A 117 12.52 23.91 -17.70
CA ALA A 117 13.83 23.68 -17.08
C ALA A 117 13.85 22.41 -16.21
N LEU A 118 12.83 22.20 -15.37
CA LEU A 118 12.68 20.96 -14.60
C LEU A 118 12.58 19.73 -15.50
N ASN A 119 11.84 19.81 -16.60
CA ASN A 119 11.75 18.71 -17.55
C ASN A 119 13.07 18.42 -18.28
N ALA A 120 13.93 19.42 -18.48
CA ALA A 120 15.27 19.22 -19.03
C ALA A 120 16.18 18.51 -17.99
N ALA A 121 16.15 18.97 -16.73
CA ALA A 121 16.87 18.32 -15.63
C ALA A 121 16.43 16.86 -15.42
N ILE A 122 15.12 16.59 -15.45
CA ILE A 122 14.57 15.23 -15.35
C ILE A 122 15.03 14.33 -16.52
N ARG A 123 15.23 14.91 -17.71
CA ARG A 123 15.69 14.19 -18.91
C ARG A 123 17.20 13.95 -18.94
N GLY A 124 17.97 14.55 -18.03
CA GLY A 124 19.43 14.41 -18.01
C GLY A 124 20.14 15.09 -19.18
N GLU A 125 19.49 16.05 -19.85
CA GLU A 125 20.13 16.91 -20.84
C GLU A 125 21.11 17.84 -20.09
N ARG A 126 22.38 17.43 -20.02
CA ARG A 126 23.47 18.29 -19.56
C ARG A 126 23.53 19.51 -20.47
N VAL A 127 23.19 20.68 -19.91
CA VAL A 127 23.56 21.99 -20.46
C VAL A 127 25.07 22.16 -20.29
#